data_AF-A0A1H4GBP0-F1
#
_entry.id   AF-A0A1H4GBP0-F1
#
_cell.length_a   1.000
_cell.length_b   1.000
_cell.length_c   1.000
_cell.angle_alpha   90.00
_cell.angle_beta   90.00
_cell.angle_gamma   90.00
#
_symmetry.space_group_name_H-M   'P 1'
#
loop_
_entity.id
_entity.type
_entity.pdbx_description
1 polymer ?
#
loop_
_entity_poly.entity_id
_entity_poly.type
_entity_poly.pdbx_seq_one_letter_code
_entity_poly.pdbx_strand_id
1 'polypeptide(L)'
;MLRRATTVLALLCAAALLTGCSTIEQLARDATGRGSAEPAEACLPRGAEPDPSPTPAPTLDPHVAGEVRDAVAAVRKLAGVDTVRESMSDSRTASDDPDRPDCRVVSNHFSSQVDVVMEAAATPAQAAAVPTTMAQHLAWTGVSLALTVPAGPGHIETTVHYSGTFDQTIPIETSTDVAEGLARLAATPHVTSIEASIPYTMRVDYGSLTVLVDGGDAATLDAVRAVIGTTAFADTTLHGSFSNGAKP
;
A
#
# COMPACT_ATOMS: atom_id res chain seq x y z
N MET A 1 -41.96 -31.02 -33.62
CA MET A 1 -40.60 -31.36 -34.11
C MET A 1 -40.08 -30.18 -34.92
N LEU A 2 -39.26 -29.31 -34.33
CA LEU A 2 -38.38 -28.34 -35.04
C LEU A 2 -37.58 -27.58 -33.97
N ARG A 3 -36.40 -28.08 -33.59
CA ARG A 3 -35.41 -27.41 -32.72
C ARG A 3 -34.01 -27.95 -33.03
N ARG A 4 -33.46 -27.68 -34.21
CA ARG A 4 -32.04 -27.93 -34.55
C ARG A 4 -31.64 -27.08 -35.77
N ALA A 5 -31.36 -25.78 -35.58
CA ALA A 5 -30.67 -24.96 -36.58
C ALA A 5 -30.28 -23.58 -36.02
N THR A 6 -29.46 -23.54 -34.97
CA THR A 6 -28.89 -22.25 -34.50
C THR A 6 -27.56 -22.47 -33.77
N THR A 7 -26.66 -23.25 -34.37
CA THR A 7 -25.38 -23.59 -33.75
C THR A 7 -24.26 -23.77 -34.78
N VAL A 8 -24.11 -22.84 -35.73
CA VAL A 8 -22.90 -22.80 -36.59
C VAL A 8 -22.42 -21.37 -36.94
N LEU A 9 -23.22 -20.32 -36.79
CA LEU A 9 -22.86 -18.96 -37.26
C LEU A 9 -22.34 -17.99 -36.16
N ALA A 10 -21.62 -18.51 -35.15
CA ALA A 10 -21.02 -17.67 -34.09
C ALA A 10 -19.52 -17.92 -33.88
N LEU A 11 -18.89 -18.79 -34.68
CA LEU A 11 -17.49 -19.19 -34.53
C LEU A 11 -16.53 -18.62 -35.59
N LEU A 12 -17.00 -17.70 -36.44
CA LEU A 12 -16.18 -17.08 -37.50
C LEU A 12 -15.98 -15.55 -37.35
N CYS A 13 -16.55 -14.91 -36.31
CA CYS A 13 -16.27 -13.50 -35.98
C CYS A 13 -15.33 -13.31 -34.79
N ALA A 14 -14.93 -14.38 -34.08
CA ALA A 14 -14.06 -14.29 -32.89
C ALA A 14 -12.56 -14.44 -33.20
N ALA A 15 -12.17 -14.77 -34.43
CA ALA A 15 -10.77 -15.03 -34.79
C ALA A 15 -10.07 -13.87 -35.55
N ALA A 16 -10.77 -12.76 -35.81
CA ALA A 16 -10.23 -11.63 -36.60
C ALA A 16 -10.04 -10.33 -35.79
N LEU A 17 -10.18 -10.36 -34.46
CA LEU A 17 -10.01 -9.17 -33.58
C LEU A 17 -8.87 -9.30 -32.57
N LEU A 18 -7.99 -10.31 -32.72
CA LEU A 18 -6.85 -10.54 -31.81
C LEU A 18 -5.47 -10.37 -32.45
N THR A 19 -5.38 -9.69 -33.59
CA THR A 19 -4.11 -9.33 -34.24
C THR A 19 -4.22 -7.93 -34.83
N GLY A 20 -4.04 -6.88 -34.01
CA GLY A 20 -4.09 -5.52 -34.57
C GLY A 20 -4.00 -4.30 -33.68
N CYS A 21 -3.53 -4.36 -32.43
CA CYS A 21 -3.43 -3.15 -31.57
C CYS A 21 -2.02 -2.87 -31.01
N SER A 22 -0.97 -3.57 -31.44
CA SER A 22 0.40 -3.33 -30.98
C SER A 22 1.30 -2.59 -31.98
N THR A 23 0.77 -2.10 -33.11
CA THR A 23 1.58 -1.44 -34.16
C THR A 23 1.20 0.01 -34.43
N ILE A 24 0.21 0.59 -33.76
CA ILE A 24 -0.17 2.00 -33.96
C ILE A 24 0.53 2.95 -32.97
N GLU A 25 0.94 2.50 -31.78
CA GLU A 25 1.71 3.33 -30.84
C GLU A 25 3.15 3.59 -31.30
N GLN A 26 3.71 2.74 -32.15
CA GLN A 26 5.10 2.87 -32.60
C GLN A 26 5.24 3.87 -33.77
N LEU A 27 4.19 4.06 -34.58
CA LEU A 27 4.19 5.05 -35.66
C LEU A 27 3.84 6.48 -35.20
N ALA A 28 3.24 6.65 -34.02
CA ALA A 28 3.01 7.98 -33.43
C ALA A 28 4.26 8.51 -32.70
N ARG A 29 5.14 7.64 -32.19
CA ARG A 29 6.42 8.04 -31.57
C ARG A 29 7.45 8.56 -32.58
N ASP A 30 7.50 8.00 -33.80
CA ASP A 30 8.49 8.41 -34.81
C ASP A 30 8.10 9.69 -35.60
N ALA A 31 6.83 10.09 -35.56
CA ALA A 31 6.36 11.23 -36.35
C ALA A 31 6.57 12.60 -35.68
N THR A 32 6.73 12.65 -34.36
CA THR A 32 7.07 13.89 -33.65
C THR A 32 8.57 14.00 -33.47
N GLY A 33 9.28 14.29 -34.57
CA GLY A 33 10.67 14.71 -34.55
C GLY A 33 10.88 15.92 -33.63
N ARG A 34 11.24 15.63 -32.38
CA ARG A 34 11.94 16.52 -31.46
C ARG A 34 12.98 15.65 -30.79
N GLY A 35 14.24 15.88 -31.14
CA GLY A 35 15.39 15.34 -30.44
C GLY A 35 15.38 15.83 -29.00
N SER A 36 14.68 15.09 -28.14
CA SER A 36 14.98 15.03 -26.73
C SER A 36 16.05 13.97 -26.62
N ALA A 37 17.32 14.39 -26.49
CA ALA A 37 18.36 13.49 -26.06
C ALA A 37 17.84 12.78 -24.80
N GLU A 38 17.71 11.45 -24.86
CA GLU A 38 17.62 10.66 -23.64
C GLU A 38 18.75 11.14 -22.73
N PRO A 39 18.50 11.47 -21.45
CA PRO A 39 19.59 11.80 -20.56
C PRO A 39 20.52 10.59 -20.56
N ALA A 40 21.75 10.78 -21.04
CA ALA A 40 22.74 9.73 -21.06
C ALA A 40 22.80 9.11 -19.66
N GLU A 41 22.46 7.82 -19.57
CA GLU A 41 22.53 7.05 -18.33
C GLU A 41 23.89 7.31 -17.70
N ALA A 42 23.91 8.03 -16.58
CA ALA A 42 25.14 8.57 -16.01
C ALA A 42 26.00 7.41 -15.50
N CYS A 43 26.96 7.01 -16.31
CA CYS A 43 27.86 5.91 -16.02
C CYS A 43 28.83 6.33 -14.91
N LEU A 44 28.67 5.78 -13.71
CA LEU A 44 29.59 6.02 -12.60
C LEU A 44 30.75 5.01 -12.66
N PRO A 45 32.02 5.47 -12.71
CA PRO A 45 33.17 4.59 -12.73
C PRO A 45 33.32 3.83 -11.40
N ARG A 46 33.84 2.60 -11.46
CA ARG A 46 34.10 1.77 -10.27
C ARG A 46 35.02 2.50 -9.28
N GLY A 47 34.57 2.58 -8.02
CA GLY A 47 35.30 3.25 -6.94
C GLY A 47 34.97 4.73 -6.75
N ALA A 48 34.18 5.34 -7.65
CA ALA A 48 33.58 6.64 -7.39
C ALA A 48 32.36 6.47 -6.47
N GLU A 49 32.35 7.20 -5.35
CA GLU A 49 31.12 7.41 -4.61
C GLU A 49 30.19 8.32 -5.43
N PRO A 50 28.87 8.09 -5.44
CA PRO A 50 27.93 9.02 -6.06
C PRO A 50 28.18 10.41 -5.47
N ASP A 51 28.35 11.42 -6.31
CA ASP A 51 28.48 12.79 -5.84
C ASP A 51 27.26 13.10 -4.92
N PRO A 52 27.50 13.51 -3.65
CA PRO A 52 26.43 13.83 -2.73
C PRO A 52 25.60 15.04 -3.16
N SER A 53 25.94 15.73 -4.26
CA SER A 53 25.13 16.87 -4.71
C SER A 53 24.97 17.08 -6.22
N PRO A 54 23.79 17.56 -6.62
CA PRO A 54 22.54 17.58 -5.85
C PRO A 54 21.84 16.21 -5.94
N THR A 55 21.37 15.68 -4.80
CA THR A 55 20.26 14.70 -4.84
C THR A 55 19.14 15.35 -5.66
N PRO A 56 18.67 14.74 -6.76
CA PRO A 56 17.52 15.28 -7.46
C PRO A 56 16.37 15.44 -6.46
N ALA A 57 15.60 16.53 -6.57
CA ALA A 57 14.40 16.64 -5.74
C ALA A 57 13.52 15.41 -6.00
N PRO A 58 13.02 14.72 -4.95
CA PRO A 58 12.09 13.61 -5.13
C PRO A 58 10.92 14.08 -5.98
N THR A 59 10.90 13.64 -7.23
CA THR A 59 9.89 14.01 -8.19
C THR A 59 9.32 12.72 -8.72
N LEU A 60 8.11 12.41 -8.23
CA LEU A 60 7.29 11.38 -8.82
C LEU A 60 7.02 11.75 -10.28
N ASP A 61 6.77 10.73 -11.10
CA ASP A 61 6.20 10.94 -12.42
C ASP A 61 4.96 11.87 -12.31
N PRO A 62 4.80 12.89 -13.17
CA PRO A 62 3.72 13.87 -13.04
C PRO A 62 2.32 13.27 -12.99
N HIS A 63 2.10 12.12 -13.63
CA HIS A 63 0.83 11.39 -13.57
C HIS A 63 0.63 10.78 -12.17
N VAL A 64 1.63 10.05 -11.66
CA VAL A 64 1.62 9.46 -10.32
C VAL A 64 1.48 10.54 -9.23
N ALA A 65 2.18 11.67 -9.38
CA ALA A 65 2.04 12.82 -8.49
C ALA A 65 0.63 13.44 -8.55
N GLY A 66 -0.06 13.33 -9.69
CA GLY A 66 -1.47 13.69 -9.83
C GLY A 66 -2.38 12.77 -9.02
N GLU A 67 -2.21 11.45 -9.19
CA GLU A 67 -2.99 10.43 -8.49
C GLU A 67 -2.85 10.52 -6.96
N VAL A 68 -1.61 10.67 -6.46
CA VAL A 68 -1.37 10.84 -5.01
C VAL A 68 -2.08 12.09 -4.47
N ARG A 69 -2.02 13.21 -5.21
CA ARG A 69 -2.71 14.45 -4.81
C ARG A 69 -4.23 14.26 -4.79
N ASP A 70 -4.79 13.58 -5.78
CA ASP A 70 -6.23 13.32 -5.87
C ASP A 70 -6.68 12.37 -4.75
N ALA A 71 -5.91 11.34 -4.45
CA ALA A 71 -6.16 10.43 -3.34
C ALA A 71 -6.12 11.13 -1.98
N VAL A 72 -5.06 11.94 -1.73
CA VAL A 72 -4.95 12.74 -0.50
C VAL A 72 -6.10 13.74 -0.38
N ALA A 73 -6.49 14.38 -1.49
CA ALA A 73 -7.63 15.30 -1.51
C ALA A 73 -8.97 14.59 -1.26
N ALA A 74 -9.12 13.35 -1.71
CA ALA A 74 -10.30 12.52 -1.44
C ALA A 74 -10.36 12.10 0.04
N VAL A 75 -9.25 11.60 0.60
CA VAL A 75 -9.14 11.20 2.02
C VAL A 75 -9.45 12.36 2.95
N ARG A 76 -8.95 13.58 2.65
CA ARG A 76 -9.24 14.79 3.45
C ARG A 76 -10.73 15.14 3.55
N LYS A 77 -11.57 14.63 2.65
CA LYS A 77 -13.02 14.85 2.64
C LYS A 77 -13.80 13.79 3.41
N LEU A 78 -13.13 12.71 3.83
CA LEU A 78 -13.77 11.63 4.58
C LEU A 78 -14.15 12.11 5.98
N ALA A 79 -15.28 11.63 6.48
CA ALA A 79 -15.73 11.92 7.83
C ALA A 79 -14.80 11.28 8.87
N GLY A 80 -14.48 12.02 9.94
CA GLY A 80 -13.61 11.54 11.01
C GLY A 80 -12.12 11.62 10.70
N VAL A 81 -11.70 12.15 9.54
CA VAL A 81 -10.28 12.46 9.28
C VAL A 81 -9.96 13.84 9.87
N ASP A 82 -8.96 13.91 10.74
CA ASP A 82 -8.49 15.16 11.34
C ASP A 82 -7.34 15.76 10.52
N THR A 83 -6.26 14.99 10.33
CA THR A 83 -5.09 15.44 9.57
C THR A 83 -4.63 14.42 8.53
N VAL A 84 -4.14 14.93 7.40
CA VAL A 84 -3.51 14.14 6.35
C VAL A 84 -2.21 14.82 5.94
N ARG A 85 -1.09 14.13 6.14
CA ARG A 85 0.24 14.57 5.74
C ARG A 85 0.77 13.63 4.66
N GLU A 86 1.43 14.22 3.68
CA GLU A 86 2.11 13.49 2.62
C GLU A 86 3.59 13.86 2.74
N SER A 87 4.46 12.86 2.68
CA SER A 87 5.89 13.05 2.56
C SER A 87 6.43 12.14 1.46
N MET A 88 7.40 12.65 0.70
CA MET A 88 8.10 11.89 -0.33
C MET A 88 9.53 11.63 0.12
N SER A 89 10.02 10.43 -0.15
CA SER A 89 11.42 10.09 0.03
C SER A 89 12.05 9.67 -1.30
N ASP A 90 13.33 9.99 -1.45
CA ASP A 90 14.20 9.51 -2.51
C ASP A 90 15.32 8.69 -1.88
N SER A 91 15.54 7.49 -2.41
CA SER A 91 16.70 6.68 -2.07
C SER A 91 17.43 6.26 -3.33
N ARG A 92 18.77 6.29 -3.29
CA ARG A 92 19.60 5.93 -4.43
C ARG A 92 20.24 4.57 -4.25
N THR A 93 20.15 3.71 -5.27
CA THR A 93 20.93 2.47 -5.34
C THR A 93 21.87 2.52 -6.54
N ALA A 94 23.08 2.00 -6.37
CA ALA A 94 24.07 1.90 -7.44
C ALA A 94 24.44 0.43 -7.69
N SER A 95 24.11 -0.10 -8.86
CA SER A 95 24.40 -1.48 -9.27
C SER A 95 25.35 -1.52 -10.46
N ASP A 96 26.20 -2.53 -10.52
CA ASP A 96 27.05 -2.77 -11.70
C ASP A 96 26.16 -3.07 -12.93
N ASP A 97 26.48 -2.44 -14.05
CA ASP A 97 25.82 -2.71 -15.33
C ASP A 97 26.31 -4.08 -15.86
N PRO A 98 25.41 -5.04 -16.12
CA PRO A 98 25.79 -6.37 -16.60
C PRO A 98 26.43 -6.34 -17.99
N ASP A 99 26.10 -5.35 -18.83
CA ASP A 99 26.60 -5.20 -20.19
C ASP A 99 27.82 -4.27 -20.28
N ARG A 100 28.04 -3.45 -19.24
CA ARG A 100 29.17 -2.52 -19.12
C ARG A 100 29.87 -2.70 -17.77
N PRO A 101 30.85 -3.62 -17.65
CA PRO A 101 31.46 -3.98 -16.36
C PRO A 101 32.20 -2.84 -15.64
N ASP A 102 32.56 -1.76 -16.34
CA ASP A 102 33.18 -0.57 -15.75
C ASP A 102 32.16 0.53 -15.39
N CYS A 103 30.87 0.23 -15.55
CA CYS A 103 29.76 1.16 -15.37
C CYS A 103 28.90 0.74 -14.19
N ARG A 104 28.60 1.69 -13.30
CA ARG A 104 27.55 1.55 -12.30
C ARG A 104 26.34 2.38 -12.71
N VAL A 105 25.18 1.74 -12.77
CA VAL A 105 23.89 2.38 -12.96
C VAL A 105 23.39 2.86 -11.61
N VAL A 106 23.02 4.15 -11.53
CA VAL A 106 22.35 4.70 -10.35
C VAL A 106 20.87 4.82 -10.62
N SER A 107 20.09 4.11 -9.81
CA SER A 107 18.63 4.19 -9.80
C SER A 107 18.18 4.99 -8.58
N ASN A 108 17.29 5.95 -8.82
CA ASN A 108 16.56 6.63 -7.76
C ASN A 108 15.25 5.85 -7.52
N HIS A 109 14.93 5.60 -6.25
CA HIS A 109 13.68 4.98 -5.82
C HIS A 109 12.89 6.03 -5.06
N PHE A 110 11.80 6.48 -5.67
CA PHE A 110 10.87 7.40 -5.04
C PHE A 110 9.77 6.61 -4.37
N SER A 111 9.43 6.99 -3.15
CA SER A 111 8.24 6.49 -2.45
C SER A 111 7.48 7.64 -1.80
N SER A 112 6.17 7.47 -1.66
CA SER A 112 5.31 8.40 -0.95
C SER A 112 4.76 7.73 0.31
N GLN A 113 4.85 8.45 1.43
CA GLN A 113 4.25 8.07 2.70
C GLN A 113 3.12 9.05 2.99
N VAL A 114 1.92 8.51 3.18
CA VAL A 114 0.74 9.26 3.59
C VAL A 114 0.42 8.90 5.03
N ASP A 115 0.48 9.89 5.92
CA ASP A 115 0.11 9.74 7.32
C ASP A 115 -1.27 10.37 7.53
N VAL A 116 -2.22 9.56 7.98
CA VAL A 116 -3.59 9.96 8.26
C VAL A 116 -3.84 9.80 9.76
N VAL A 117 -4.22 10.90 10.41
CA VAL A 117 -4.70 10.87 11.79
C VAL A 117 -6.21 11.10 11.77
N MET A 118 -6.94 10.15 12.33
CA MET A 118 -8.39 10.24 12.53
C MET A 118 -8.71 11.09 13.77
N GLU A 119 -9.94 11.57 13.86
CA GLU A 119 -10.51 12.03 15.11
C GLU A 119 -10.53 10.88 16.14
N ALA A 120 -10.31 11.17 17.42
CA ALA A 120 -10.33 10.15 18.48
C ALA A 120 -11.69 9.42 18.60
N ALA A 121 -12.78 10.05 18.16
CA ALA A 121 -14.13 9.46 18.15
C ALA A 121 -14.49 8.78 16.83
N ALA A 122 -13.55 8.65 15.89
CA ALA A 122 -13.81 8.03 14.60
C ALA A 122 -14.24 6.57 14.77
N THR A 123 -15.30 6.20 14.07
CA THR A 123 -15.82 4.84 14.03
C THR A 123 -14.94 3.93 13.16
N PRO A 124 -14.99 2.60 13.35
CA PRO A 124 -14.30 1.66 12.47
C PRO A 124 -14.64 1.84 10.99
N ALA A 125 -15.90 2.12 10.65
CA ALA A 125 -16.34 2.37 9.28
C ALA A 125 -15.69 3.63 8.67
N GLN A 126 -15.47 4.68 9.48
CA GLN A 126 -14.79 5.90 9.03
C GLN A 126 -13.29 5.64 8.81
N ALA A 127 -12.64 4.91 9.71
CA ALA A 127 -11.23 4.52 9.54
C ALA A 127 -11.05 3.61 8.31
N ALA A 128 -11.95 2.65 8.11
CA ALA A 128 -11.94 1.72 6.98
C ALA A 128 -12.08 2.40 5.62
N ALA A 129 -12.79 3.54 5.57
CA ALA A 129 -12.97 4.28 4.33
C ALA A 129 -11.65 4.85 3.77
N VAL A 130 -10.63 5.09 4.62
CA VAL A 130 -9.35 5.68 4.21
C VAL A 130 -8.58 4.80 3.22
N PRO A 131 -8.17 3.56 3.55
CA PRO A 131 -7.43 2.71 2.62
C PRO A 131 -8.23 2.38 1.36
N THR A 132 -9.55 2.15 1.47
CA THR A 132 -10.42 1.95 0.30
C THR A 132 -10.45 3.18 -0.62
N THR A 133 -10.56 4.38 -0.06
CA THR A 133 -10.56 5.63 -0.84
C THR A 133 -9.21 5.86 -1.50
N MET A 134 -8.10 5.61 -0.80
CA MET A 134 -6.77 5.69 -1.40
C MET A 134 -6.65 4.73 -2.59
N ALA A 135 -7.04 3.46 -2.43
CA ALA A 135 -7.00 2.45 -3.49
C ALA A 135 -7.91 2.74 -4.70
N GLN A 136 -8.93 3.59 -4.55
CA GLN A 136 -9.79 4.03 -5.68
C GLN A 136 -9.14 5.11 -6.54
N HIS A 137 -8.19 5.85 -5.98
CA HIS A 137 -7.55 7.00 -6.61
C HIS A 137 -6.08 6.76 -6.95
N LEU A 138 -5.50 5.65 -6.49
CA LEU A 138 -4.11 5.25 -6.72
C LEU A 138 -4.08 3.89 -7.40
N ALA A 139 -3.15 3.74 -8.34
CA ALA A 139 -2.81 2.46 -8.97
C ALA A 139 -1.29 2.21 -8.90
N TRP A 140 -0.67 2.47 -7.75
CA TRP A 140 0.78 2.46 -7.59
C TRP A 140 1.27 1.84 -6.27
N THR A 141 2.29 0.99 -6.36
CA THR A 141 2.90 0.27 -5.22
C THR A 141 3.92 1.10 -4.43
N GLY A 142 4.35 2.25 -4.96
CA GLY A 142 5.29 3.14 -4.28
C GLY A 142 4.67 4.03 -3.19
N VAL A 143 3.39 3.81 -2.86
CA VAL A 143 2.67 4.53 -1.80
C VAL A 143 2.46 3.64 -0.59
N SER A 144 2.79 4.19 0.58
CA SER A 144 2.48 3.61 1.88
C SER A 144 1.55 4.53 2.67
N LEU A 145 0.70 3.94 3.49
CA LEU A 145 -0.24 4.63 4.38
C LEU A 145 0.06 4.23 5.82
N ALA A 146 0.21 5.20 6.71
CA ALA A 146 0.06 5.01 8.15
C ALA A 146 -1.25 5.67 8.59
N LEU A 147 -2.16 4.90 9.15
CA LEU A 147 -3.45 5.36 9.65
C LEU A 147 -3.50 5.21 11.16
N THR A 148 -3.64 6.33 11.87
CA THR A 148 -3.70 6.38 13.33
C THR A 148 -5.08 6.82 13.80
N VAL A 149 -5.67 6.08 14.73
CA VAL A 149 -6.83 6.51 15.52
C VAL A 149 -6.31 6.84 16.93
N PRO A 150 -6.30 8.13 17.34
CA PRO A 150 -5.80 8.54 18.65
C PRO A 150 -6.58 7.90 19.80
N ALA A 151 -5.95 7.84 20.98
CA ALA A 151 -6.62 7.41 22.20
C ALA A 151 -7.84 8.31 22.53
N GLY A 152 -8.89 7.68 23.06
CA GLY A 152 -10.15 8.34 23.40
C GLY A 152 -10.83 7.70 24.60
N PRO A 153 -12.06 8.13 24.95
CA PRO A 153 -12.79 7.54 26.07
C PRO A 153 -13.00 6.03 25.88
N GLY A 154 -12.34 5.23 26.70
CA GLY A 154 -12.51 3.77 26.72
C GLY A 154 -11.68 2.99 25.70
N HIS A 155 -10.75 3.62 24.99
CA HIS A 155 -9.81 2.92 24.11
C HIS A 155 -8.45 3.63 24.02
N ILE A 156 -7.41 2.85 23.77
CA ILE A 156 -6.07 3.38 23.50
C ILE A 156 -5.92 3.80 22.03
N GLU A 157 -4.76 4.36 21.70
CA GLU A 157 -4.36 4.65 20.32
C GLU A 157 -4.10 3.36 19.53
N THR A 158 -4.45 3.37 18.25
CA THR A 158 -4.09 2.31 17.30
C THR A 158 -3.44 2.90 16.06
N THR A 159 -2.42 2.23 15.54
CA THR A 159 -1.85 2.54 14.22
C THR A 159 -1.87 1.32 13.32
N VAL A 160 -2.24 1.50 12.06
CA VAL A 160 -2.15 0.46 11.02
C VAL A 160 -1.39 0.98 9.80
N HIS A 161 -0.48 0.15 9.32
CA HIS A 161 0.34 0.41 8.14
C HIS A 161 -0.15 -0.41 6.96
N TYR A 162 -0.35 0.25 5.82
CA TYR A 162 -0.59 -0.40 4.53
C TYR A 162 0.58 -0.06 3.60
N SER A 163 1.39 -1.05 3.24
CA SER A 163 2.61 -0.82 2.46
C SER A 163 2.50 -1.46 1.09
N GLY A 164 2.56 -0.63 0.04
CA GLY A 164 2.56 -1.08 -1.35
C GLY A 164 1.27 -1.79 -1.79
N THR A 165 0.14 -1.44 -1.18
CA THR A 165 -1.17 -2.11 -1.38
C THR A 165 -2.06 -1.43 -2.43
N PHE A 166 -1.66 -0.26 -2.95
CA PHE A 166 -2.53 0.64 -3.71
C PHE A 166 -2.42 0.48 -5.23
N ASP A 167 -1.89 -0.64 -5.73
CA ASP A 167 -1.97 -1.03 -7.15
C ASP A 167 -3.16 -1.96 -7.45
N GLN A 168 -3.99 -2.21 -6.44
CA GLN A 168 -5.17 -3.07 -6.49
C GLN A 168 -6.32 -2.46 -5.72
N THR A 169 -7.53 -2.98 -5.96
CA THR A 169 -8.71 -2.61 -5.18
C THR A 169 -8.63 -3.16 -3.76
N ILE A 170 -8.93 -2.30 -2.78
CA ILE A 170 -9.11 -2.70 -1.38
C ILE A 170 -10.62 -2.70 -1.05
N PRO A 171 -11.27 -3.87 -0.91
CA PRO A 171 -12.70 -3.93 -0.56
C PRO A 171 -12.97 -3.27 0.79
N ILE A 172 -14.10 -2.55 0.88
CA ILE A 172 -14.47 -1.85 2.12
C ILE A 172 -14.71 -2.83 3.26
N GLU A 173 -15.20 -4.04 2.97
CA GLU A 173 -15.43 -5.08 3.98
C GLU A 173 -14.10 -5.47 4.65
N THR A 174 -13.05 -5.71 3.87
CA THR A 174 -11.72 -6.05 4.39
C THR A 174 -11.15 -4.94 5.27
N SER A 175 -11.25 -3.69 4.83
CA SER A 175 -10.80 -2.55 5.64
C SER A 175 -11.63 -2.35 6.90
N THR A 176 -12.92 -2.67 6.85
CA THR A 176 -13.83 -2.59 8.01
C THR A 176 -13.49 -3.65 9.04
N ASP A 177 -13.26 -4.90 8.60
CA ASP A 177 -12.86 -6.00 9.49
C ASP A 177 -11.55 -5.71 10.24
N VAL A 178 -10.57 -5.11 9.54
CA VAL A 178 -9.30 -4.64 10.14
C VAL A 178 -9.57 -3.54 11.17
N ALA A 179 -10.32 -2.50 10.79
CA ALA A 179 -10.61 -1.37 11.68
C ALA A 179 -11.44 -1.79 12.92
N GLU A 180 -12.41 -2.68 12.76
CA GLU A 180 -13.19 -3.23 13.87
C GLU A 180 -12.32 -4.09 14.80
N GLY A 181 -11.42 -4.90 14.24
CA GLY A 181 -10.47 -5.68 15.02
C GLY A 181 -9.59 -4.80 15.90
N LEU A 182 -9.01 -3.74 15.32
CA LEU A 182 -8.19 -2.77 16.05
C LEU A 182 -9.00 -2.03 17.13
N ALA A 183 -10.22 -1.59 16.83
CA ALA A 183 -11.07 -0.91 17.80
C ALA A 183 -11.43 -1.80 19.00
N ARG A 184 -11.73 -3.09 18.78
CA ARG A 184 -12.00 -4.05 19.87
C ARG A 184 -10.77 -4.28 20.74
N LEU A 185 -9.60 -4.43 20.13
CA LEU A 185 -8.34 -4.59 20.86
C LEU A 185 -8.02 -3.32 21.66
N ALA A 186 -8.23 -2.14 21.08
CA ALA A 186 -7.95 -0.87 21.73
C ALA A 186 -8.80 -0.63 22.97
N ALA A 187 -10.03 -1.16 22.98
CA ALA A 187 -10.93 -1.12 24.12
C ALA A 187 -10.72 -2.28 25.12
N THR A 188 -9.78 -3.19 24.86
CA THR A 188 -9.52 -4.33 25.73
C THR A 188 -8.70 -3.88 26.95
N PRO A 189 -9.13 -4.20 28.18
CA PRO A 189 -8.36 -3.88 29.39
C PRO A 189 -6.93 -4.40 29.31
N HIS A 190 -6.01 -3.69 29.98
CA HIS A 190 -4.58 -3.97 30.03
C HIS A 190 -3.79 -3.75 28.74
N VAL A 191 -4.45 -3.56 27.59
CA VAL A 191 -3.74 -3.23 26.34
C VAL A 191 -3.27 -1.77 26.40
N THR A 192 -1.98 -1.56 26.11
CA THR A 192 -1.32 -0.24 26.20
C THR A 192 -0.79 0.27 24.87
N SER A 193 -0.59 -0.60 23.88
CA SER A 193 -0.18 -0.22 22.52
C SER A 193 -0.65 -1.27 21.52
N ILE A 194 -1.10 -0.82 20.35
CA ILE A 194 -1.47 -1.65 19.21
C ILE A 194 -0.89 -1.04 17.93
N GLU A 195 -0.16 -1.87 17.20
CA GLU A 195 0.34 -1.55 15.86
C GLU A 195 0.11 -2.75 14.94
N ALA A 196 -0.46 -2.52 13.76
CA ALA A 196 -0.66 -3.56 12.75
C ALA A 196 0.02 -3.19 11.43
N SER A 197 0.48 -4.19 10.70
CA SER A 197 1.00 -4.04 9.34
C SER A 197 0.27 -4.99 8.40
N ILE A 198 -0.36 -4.42 7.37
CA ILE A 198 -1.11 -5.14 6.35
C ILE A 198 -0.24 -5.21 5.08
N PRO A 199 0.12 -6.42 4.61
CA PRO A 199 1.00 -6.58 3.47
C PRO A 199 0.27 -6.22 2.17
N TYR A 200 1.04 -5.97 1.11
CA TYR A 200 0.52 -5.67 -0.24
C TYR A 200 -0.51 -6.67 -0.76
N THR A 201 -0.50 -7.93 -0.29
CA THR A 201 -1.49 -8.95 -0.68
C THR A 201 -2.86 -8.77 -0.02
N MET A 202 -3.01 -7.80 0.90
CA MET A 202 -4.19 -7.56 1.74
C MET A 202 -4.62 -8.75 2.60
N ARG A 203 -3.77 -9.78 2.67
CA ARG A 203 -3.94 -10.92 3.56
C ARG A 203 -3.53 -10.54 4.97
N VAL A 204 -4.53 -10.14 5.76
CA VAL A 204 -4.36 -9.76 7.18
C VAL A 204 -3.62 -10.84 7.96
N ASP A 205 -3.88 -12.11 7.65
CA ASP A 205 -3.20 -13.23 8.30
C ASP A 205 -1.69 -13.23 8.00
N TYR A 206 -1.23 -12.82 6.81
CA TYR A 206 0.20 -12.67 6.50
C TYR A 206 0.81 -11.36 6.98
N GLY A 207 0.00 -10.48 7.58
CA GLY A 207 0.49 -9.29 8.23
C GLY A 207 1.13 -9.57 9.58
N SER A 208 1.32 -8.49 10.31
CA SER A 208 1.79 -8.53 11.68
C SER A 208 0.89 -7.70 12.58
N LEU A 209 0.75 -8.14 13.83
CA LEU A 209 0.05 -7.43 14.89
C LEU A 209 0.94 -7.39 16.13
N THR A 210 1.37 -6.19 16.51
CA THR A 210 2.12 -5.93 17.74
C THR A 210 1.14 -5.43 18.80
N VAL A 211 1.08 -6.12 19.94
CA VAL A 211 0.25 -5.69 21.09
C VAL A 211 1.12 -5.69 22.35
N LEU A 212 1.07 -4.58 23.08
CA LEU A 212 1.69 -4.46 24.41
C LEU A 212 0.61 -4.44 25.48
N VAL A 213 0.86 -5.13 26.60
CA VAL A 213 -0.02 -5.16 27.78
C VAL A 213 0.70 -4.74 29.06
N ASP A 214 -0.01 -4.06 29.97
CA ASP A 214 0.48 -3.66 31.30
C ASP A 214 0.37 -4.80 32.35
N GLY A 215 0.70 -6.01 31.94
CA GLY A 215 0.64 -7.19 32.79
C GLY A 215 1.09 -8.43 32.02
N GLY A 216 2.11 -9.12 32.52
CA GLY A 216 2.65 -10.33 31.89
C GLY A 216 2.05 -11.64 32.41
N ASP A 217 1.01 -11.57 33.24
CA ASP A 217 0.39 -12.79 33.77
C ASP A 217 -0.40 -13.52 32.67
N ALA A 218 -0.46 -14.85 32.78
CA ALA A 218 -1.06 -15.68 31.75
C ALA A 218 -2.55 -15.40 31.54
N ALA A 219 -3.29 -15.01 32.59
CA ALA A 219 -4.73 -14.76 32.47
C ALA A 219 -5.02 -13.50 31.66
N THR A 220 -4.24 -12.43 31.87
CA THR A 220 -4.32 -11.20 31.07
C THR A 220 -3.97 -11.49 29.59
N LEU A 221 -2.86 -12.18 29.35
CA LEU A 221 -2.42 -12.54 27.99
C LEU A 221 -3.45 -13.43 27.27
N ASP A 222 -4.04 -14.41 27.97
CA ASP A 222 -5.05 -15.29 27.40
C ASP A 222 -6.37 -14.56 27.12
N ALA A 223 -6.76 -13.61 27.96
CA ALA A 223 -7.94 -12.77 27.71
C ALA A 223 -7.77 -11.90 26.45
N VAL A 224 -6.61 -11.26 26.29
CA VAL A 224 -6.31 -10.48 25.08
C VAL A 224 -6.24 -11.38 23.85
N ARG A 225 -5.61 -12.56 23.95
CA ARG A 225 -5.57 -13.55 22.86
C ARG A 225 -6.97 -14.03 22.46
N ALA A 226 -7.88 -14.21 23.43
CA ALA A 226 -9.27 -14.57 23.14
C ALA A 226 -9.99 -13.47 22.34
N VAL A 227 -9.74 -12.19 22.63
CA VAL A 227 -10.27 -11.08 21.81
C VAL A 227 -9.69 -11.15 20.39
N ILE A 228 -8.38 -11.27 20.24
CA ILE A 228 -7.70 -11.40 18.93
C ILE A 228 -8.35 -12.50 18.08
N GLY A 229 -8.62 -13.67 18.68
CA GLY A 229 -9.24 -14.83 18.00
C GLY A 229 -10.67 -14.59 17.48
N THR A 230 -11.30 -13.47 17.82
CA THR A 230 -12.63 -13.07 17.31
C THR A 230 -12.58 -11.95 16.26
N THR A 231 -11.38 -11.55 15.84
CA THR A 231 -11.15 -10.44 14.91
C THR A 231 -10.54 -10.93 13.60
N ALA A 232 -10.37 -10.03 12.63
CA ALA A 232 -9.61 -10.29 11.41
C ALA A 232 -8.17 -10.76 11.65
N PHE A 233 -7.62 -10.52 12.84
CA PHE A 233 -6.24 -10.85 13.20
C PHE A 233 -6.07 -12.23 13.84
N ALA A 234 -7.11 -13.06 13.89
CA ALA A 234 -7.09 -14.36 14.57
C ALA A 234 -5.89 -15.24 14.15
N ASP A 235 -5.53 -15.21 12.87
CA ASP A 235 -4.46 -16.00 12.27
C ASP A 235 -3.20 -15.17 11.92
N THR A 236 -3.15 -13.91 12.39
CA THR A 236 -2.03 -12.99 12.14
C THR A 236 -0.83 -13.31 13.03
N THR A 237 0.38 -13.11 12.51
CA THR A 237 1.59 -13.23 13.31
C THR A 237 1.63 -12.16 14.41
N LEU A 238 1.73 -12.59 15.67
CA LEU A 238 1.75 -11.71 16.83
C LEU A 238 3.17 -11.36 17.27
N HIS A 239 3.37 -10.11 17.71
CA HIS A 239 4.60 -9.59 18.30
C HIS A 239 4.31 -8.80 19.60
N GLY A 240 5.37 -8.37 20.29
CA GLY A 240 5.29 -7.54 21.50
C GLY A 240 5.22 -8.38 22.77
N SER A 241 4.14 -8.22 23.54
CA SER A 241 3.89 -9.03 24.74
C SER A 241 3.62 -10.51 24.43
N PHE A 242 3.41 -10.84 23.15
CA PHE A 242 3.24 -12.20 22.65
C PHE A 242 4.53 -12.65 21.94
N SER A 243 4.98 -13.88 22.21
CA SER A 243 6.06 -14.49 21.43
C SER A 243 5.68 -14.54 19.95
N ASN A 244 6.65 -14.34 19.05
CA ASN A 244 6.45 -14.51 17.60
C ASN A 244 5.62 -15.76 17.36
N GLY A 245 4.37 -15.56 16.94
CA GLY A 245 3.51 -16.65 16.53
C GLY A 245 4.10 -17.24 15.25
N ALA A 246 5.06 -18.15 15.40
CA ALA A 246 5.61 -18.88 14.27
C ALA A 246 4.43 -19.63 13.64
N LYS A 247 4.03 -19.21 12.44
CA LYS A 247 3.11 -19.97 11.62
C LYS A 247 3.73 -21.35 11.37
N PRO A 248 2.99 -22.46 11.55
CA PRO A 248 3.48 -23.78 11.18
C PRO A 248 3.78 -23.88 9.69
#